data_AF-C2G4U9-F1
#
_entry.id   AF-C2G4U9-F1
#
_cell.length_a   1.000
_cell.length_b   1.000
_cell.length_c   1.000
_cell.angle_alpha   90.00
_cell.angle_beta   90.00
_cell.angle_gamma   90.00
#
_symmetry.space_group_name_H-M   'P 1'
#
loop_
_entity.id
_entity.type
_entity.pdbx_description
1 polymer ?
#
loop_
_entity_poly.entity_id
_entity_poly.type
_entity_poly.pdbx_seq_one_letter_code
_entity_poly.pdbx_strand_id
1 'polypeptide(L)'
;MEEILKALHYQPVNISDDDLDNPVPSIAYFFVNHPIHQSRTKLWELYKGWIYFAAESPDGEELTEMLFFYNQLEELLNLCYILAQKAEKNK
;
A
#
# COMPACT_ATOMS: atom_id res chain seq x y z
N MET A 1 -20.85 16.35 18.91
CA MET A 1 -21.25 16.32 17.47
C MET A 1 -20.01 16.21 16.58
N GLU A 2 -18.93 16.97 16.87
CA GLU A 2 -17.63 16.81 16.20
C GLU A 2 -16.94 15.44 16.44
N GLU A 3 -17.02 14.89 17.65
CA GLU A 3 -16.38 13.59 17.96
C GLU A 3 -17.05 12.38 17.30
N ILE A 4 -18.35 12.45 17.01
CA ILE A 4 -19.09 11.39 16.29
C ILE A 4 -18.76 11.41 14.78
N LEU A 5 -18.44 12.58 14.22
CA LEU A 5 -18.00 12.74 12.82
C LEU A 5 -16.57 12.24 12.58
N LYS A 6 -15.67 12.28 13.59
CA LYS A 6 -14.33 11.67 13.53
C LYS A 6 -14.35 10.14 13.57
N ALA A 7 -15.40 9.55 14.14
CA ALA A 7 -15.52 8.12 14.39
C ALA A 7 -16.13 7.29 13.23
N LEU A 8 -16.53 7.91 12.11
CA LEU A 8 -17.23 7.24 11.00
C LEU A 8 -16.37 7.13 9.71
N HIS A 9 -15.37 6.26 9.69
CA HIS A 9 -14.92 5.50 8.47
C HIS A 9 -13.71 5.91 7.60
N TYR A 10 -12.78 6.81 7.95
CA TYR A 10 -11.62 7.05 7.05
C TYR A 10 -10.27 7.33 7.72
N GLN A 11 -10.13 7.13 9.02
CA GLN A 11 -8.81 7.26 9.66
C GLN A 11 -8.01 5.97 9.50
N PRO A 12 -6.68 6.06 9.26
CA PRO A 12 -5.83 4.88 9.20
C PRO A 12 -5.98 4.07 10.49
N VAL A 13 -6.42 2.82 10.36
CA VAL A 13 -6.49 1.89 11.49
C VAL A 13 -5.17 1.15 11.62
N ASN A 14 -4.78 0.82 12.85
CA ASN A 14 -3.53 0.11 13.17
C ASN A 14 -2.24 0.89 12.83
N ILE A 15 -2.27 2.21 12.96
CA ILE A 15 -1.08 3.07 12.90
C ILE A 15 -0.80 3.60 14.31
N SER A 16 0.46 3.62 14.73
CA SER A 16 0.85 4.18 16.03
C SER A 16 0.77 5.71 16.03
N ASP A 17 0.62 6.33 17.20
CA ASP A 17 0.62 7.80 17.31
C ASP A 17 1.92 8.42 16.76
N ASP A 18 3.07 7.76 16.99
CA ASP A 18 4.38 8.17 16.45
C ASP A 18 4.40 8.15 14.91
N ASP A 19 3.74 7.16 14.29
CA ASP A 19 3.63 7.04 12.84
C ASP A 19 2.61 8.01 12.24
N LEU A 20 1.59 8.43 13.00
CA LEU A 20 0.66 9.49 12.61
C LEU A 20 1.39 10.83 12.52
N ASP A 21 2.31 11.10 13.44
CA ASP A 21 3.11 12.33 13.46
C ASP A 21 4.24 12.29 12.42
N ASN A 22 4.90 11.15 12.24
CA ASN A 22 5.94 10.96 11.24
C ASN A 22 5.95 9.52 10.69
N PRO A 23 5.33 9.26 9.52
CA PRO A 23 5.22 7.90 8.97
C PRO A 23 6.51 7.40 8.30
N VAL A 24 7.48 8.30 8.04
CA VAL A 24 8.68 8.00 7.25
C VAL A 24 9.56 6.90 7.85
N PRO A 25 9.83 6.86 9.18
CA PRO A 25 10.59 5.78 9.80
C PRO A 25 9.97 4.40 9.57
N SER A 26 8.64 4.27 9.67
CA SER A 26 7.95 3.00 9.45
C SER A 26 7.93 2.59 7.98
N ILE A 27 7.79 3.55 7.05
CA ILE A 27 7.96 3.29 5.62
C ILE A 27 9.38 2.80 5.32
N ALA A 28 10.41 3.43 5.90
CA ALA A 28 11.79 2.99 5.75
C ALA A 28 12.00 1.58 6.35
N TYR A 29 11.45 1.33 7.54
CA TYR A 29 11.53 0.04 8.23
C TYR A 29 10.89 -1.11 7.41
N PHE A 30 9.80 -0.84 6.70
CA PHE A 30 9.22 -1.80 5.77
C PHE A 30 10.26 -2.28 4.73
N PHE A 31 11.01 -1.35 4.12
CA PHE A 31 11.98 -1.69 3.08
C PHE A 31 13.27 -2.34 3.59
N VAL A 32 13.56 -2.26 4.90
CA VAL A 32 14.64 -3.04 5.54
C VAL A 32 14.32 -4.54 5.45
N ASN A 33 13.06 -4.92 5.68
CA ASN A 33 12.62 -6.31 5.70
C ASN A 33 12.07 -6.80 4.35
N HIS A 34 11.69 -5.85 3.48
CA HIS A 34 11.05 -6.13 2.21
C HIS A 34 11.70 -5.28 1.10
N PRO A 35 12.85 -5.73 0.56
CA PRO A 35 13.54 -5.03 -0.52
C PRO A 35 12.60 -4.77 -1.70
N ILE A 36 12.69 -3.58 -2.31
CA ILE A 36 11.72 -3.09 -3.31
C ILE A 36 11.46 -4.09 -4.45
N HIS A 37 12.51 -4.76 -4.95
CA HIS A 37 12.37 -5.75 -6.03
C HIS A 37 11.53 -6.97 -5.59
N GLN A 38 11.72 -7.45 -4.36
CA GLN A 38 10.93 -8.55 -3.80
C GLN A 38 9.50 -8.12 -3.48
N SER A 39 9.32 -6.88 -3.01
CA SER A 39 8.00 -6.32 -2.71
C SER A 39 7.15 -6.19 -3.97
N ARG A 40 7.73 -5.76 -5.09
CA ARG A 40 7.06 -5.76 -6.41
C ARG A 40 6.66 -7.16 -6.85
N THR A 41 7.57 -8.13 -6.73
CA THR A 41 7.26 -9.53 -7.06
C THR A 41 6.11 -10.06 -6.20
N LYS A 42 6.13 -9.82 -4.89
CA LYS A 42 5.06 -10.25 -3.98
C LYS A 42 3.72 -9.59 -4.33
N LEU A 43 3.72 -8.30 -4.66
CA LEU A 43 2.52 -7.58 -5.08
C LEU A 43 1.92 -8.16 -6.37
N TRP A 44 2.78 -8.51 -7.34
CA TRP A 44 2.36 -9.22 -8.55
C TRP A 44 1.77 -10.60 -8.26
N GLU A 45 2.40 -11.38 -7.37
CA GLU A 45 1.86 -12.68 -6.96
C GLU A 45 0.50 -12.56 -6.25
N LEU A 46 0.29 -11.50 -5.46
CA LEU A 46 -1.01 -11.21 -4.85
C LEU A 46 -2.09 -10.93 -5.90
N TYR A 47 -1.79 -10.09 -6.90
CA TYR A 47 -2.72 -9.82 -7.99
C TYR A 47 -3.04 -11.08 -8.80
N LYS A 48 -2.04 -11.88 -9.17
CA LYS A 48 -2.27 -13.17 -9.85
C LYS A 48 -3.11 -14.13 -9.00
N GLY A 49 -2.83 -14.21 -7.71
CA GLY A 49 -3.61 -15.03 -6.78
C GLY A 49 -5.07 -14.61 -6.75
N TRP A 50 -5.32 -13.30 -6.72
CA TRP A 50 -6.68 -12.75 -6.84
C TRP A 50 -7.32 -13.12 -8.18
N ILE A 51 -6.62 -12.95 -9.32
CA ILE A 51 -7.14 -13.33 -10.64
C ILE A 51 -7.53 -14.81 -10.69
N TYR A 52 -6.67 -15.71 -10.20
CA TYR A 52 -6.97 -17.14 -10.20
C TYR A 52 -8.16 -17.51 -9.31
N PHE A 53 -8.36 -16.80 -8.21
CA PHE A 53 -9.52 -16.98 -7.34
C PHE A 53 -10.79 -16.41 -7.97
N ALA A 54 -10.73 -15.20 -8.53
CA ALA A 54 -11.86 -14.51 -9.12
C ALA A 54 -12.33 -15.15 -10.44
N ALA A 55 -11.44 -15.85 -11.16
CA ALA A 55 -11.67 -16.47 -12.47
C ALA A 55 -12.88 -17.43 -12.58
N GLU A 56 -13.55 -17.77 -11.47
CA GLU A 56 -14.82 -18.49 -11.51
C GLU A 56 -15.97 -17.64 -12.10
N SER A 57 -15.97 -16.29 -11.99
CA SER A 57 -16.82 -15.39 -12.80
C SER A 57 -16.59 -13.88 -12.53
N PRO A 58 -15.43 -13.28 -12.83
CA PRO A 58 -15.28 -11.83 -12.75
C PRO A 58 -15.80 -11.21 -14.05
N ASP A 59 -16.60 -10.15 -13.96
CA ASP A 59 -16.99 -9.41 -15.15
C ASP A 59 -15.79 -8.63 -15.72
N GLY A 60 -15.86 -8.24 -17.00
CA GLY A 60 -14.74 -7.56 -17.67
C GLY A 60 -14.43 -6.16 -17.10
N GLU A 61 -15.38 -5.56 -16.39
CA GLU A 61 -15.23 -4.26 -15.73
C GLU A 61 -14.42 -4.44 -14.44
N GLU A 62 -14.78 -5.39 -13.59
CA GLU A 62 -14.07 -5.77 -12.36
C GLU A 62 -12.61 -6.14 -12.65
N LEU A 63 -12.34 -6.88 -13.72
CA LEU A 63 -10.97 -7.19 -14.16
C LEU A 63 -10.16 -5.93 -14.49
N THR A 64 -10.79 -4.97 -15.17
CA THR A 64 -10.15 -3.72 -15.57
C THR A 64 -9.89 -2.82 -14.36
N GLU A 65 -10.87 -2.70 -13.46
CA GLU A 65 -10.76 -1.94 -12.22
C GLU A 65 -9.66 -2.50 -11.31
N MET A 66 -9.59 -3.83 -11.17
CA MET A 66 -8.59 -4.47 -10.31
C MET A 66 -7.18 -4.40 -10.88
N LEU A 67 -7.02 -4.48 -12.21
CA LEU A 67 -5.73 -4.22 -12.84
C LEU A 67 -5.30 -2.77 -12.65
N PHE A 68 -6.23 -1.82 -12.79
CA PHE A 68 -5.94 -0.40 -12.53
C PHE A 68 -5.52 -0.17 -11.07
N PHE A 69 -6.24 -0.78 -10.12
CA PHE A 69 -5.90 -0.72 -8.70
C PHE A 69 -4.52 -1.32 -8.40
N TYR A 70 -4.19 -2.48 -8.98
CA TYR A 70 -2.85 -3.07 -8.88
C TYR A 70 -1.75 -2.09 -9.36
N ASN A 71 -1.94 -1.44 -10.51
CA ASN A 71 -0.97 -0.48 -11.04
C ASN A 71 -0.77 0.70 -10.10
N GLN A 72 -1.85 1.22 -9.51
CA GLN A 72 -1.79 2.30 -8.52
C GLN A 72 -1.07 1.87 -7.23
N LEU A 73 -1.27 0.63 -6.77
CA LEU A 73 -0.54 0.08 -5.63
C LEU A 73 0.96 -0.07 -5.92
N GLU A 74 1.33 -0.53 -7.11
CA GLU A 74 2.73 -0.62 -7.52
C GLU A 74 3.39 0.76 -7.57
N GLU A 75 2.70 1.76 -8.12
CA GLU A 75 3.15 3.14 -8.12
C GLU A 75 3.33 3.68 -6.70
N LEU A 76 2.35 3.48 -5.80
CA LEU A 76 2.44 3.89 -4.41
C LEU A 76 3.63 3.23 -3.69
N LEU A 77 3.84 1.93 -3.87
CA LEU A 77 4.99 1.21 -3.33
C LEU A 77 6.32 1.84 -3.78
N ASN A 78 6.41 2.23 -5.05
CA ASN A 78 7.59 2.90 -5.60
C ASN A 78 7.80 4.31 -5.01
N LEU A 79 6.73 5.07 -4.83
CA LEU A 79 6.78 6.40 -4.20
C LEU A 79 7.22 6.30 -2.73
N CYS A 80 6.67 5.35 -1.98
CA CYS A 80 7.07 5.06 -0.60
C CYS A 80 8.57 4.74 -0.52
N TYR A 81 9.10 3.94 -1.45
CA TYR A 81 10.53 3.65 -1.51
C TYR A 81 11.37 4.91 -1.73
N ILE A 82 10.97 5.77 -2.68
CA ILE A 82 11.66 7.05 -2.92
C ILE A 82 11.64 7.93 -1.67
N LEU A 83 10.51 8.00 -0.96
CA LEU A 83 10.38 8.76 0.28
C LEU A 83 11.34 8.24 1.36
N ALA A 84 11.38 6.93 1.58
CA ALA A 84 12.31 6.30 2.51
C ALA A 84 13.78 6.63 2.17
N GLN A 85 14.15 6.49 0.91
CA GLN A 85 15.52 6.75 0.44
C GLN A 85 15.92 8.23 0.55
N LYS A 86 14.99 9.16 0.34
CA LYS A 86 15.25 10.60 0.55
C LYS A 86 15.45 10.92 2.02
N ALA A 87 14.70 10.27 2.91
CA ALA A 87 14.82 10.48 4.35
C ALA A 87 16.16 9.98 4.91
N GLU A 88 16.67 8.86 4.38
CA GLU A 88 18.02 8.37 4.74
C GLU A 88 19.13 9.33 4.31
N LYS A 89 19.00 9.95 3.12
CA LYS A 89 20.00 10.89 2.60
C LYS A 89 20.04 12.25 3.29
N ASN A 90 18.96 12.62 3.99
CA ASN A 90 18.82 13.89 4.70
C ASN A 90 19.15 13.78 6.21
N LYS A 91 19.59 12.60 6.67
CA LYS A 91 20.14 12.39 8.01
C LYS A 91 21.65 12.66 8.00
#